data_AF-A0AAQ1P8H8-F1
#
_entry.id   AF-A0AAQ1P8H8-F1
#
_cell.length_a   1.000
_cell.length_b   1.000
_cell.length_c   1.000
_cell.angle_alpha   90.00
_cell.angle_beta   90.00
_cell.angle_gamma   90.00
#
_symmetry.space_group_name_H-M   'P 1'
#
loop_
_entity.id
_entity.type
_entity.pdbx_description
1 polymer ?
#
loop_
_entity_poly.entity_id
_entity_poly.type
_entity_poly.pdbx_seq_one_letter_code
_entity_poly.pdbx_strand_id
1 'polypeptide(L)' 'MESSRVDSVGYGETRPVADNATEEGRAVNRRVEAQVEAQAK' A
#
# COMPACT_ATOMS: atom_id res chain seq x y z
N MET A 1 -21.66 -5.62 -4.57
CA MET A 1 -20.30 -6.00 -4.14
C MET A 1 -20.42 -6.31 -2.65
N GLU A 2 -20.23 -7.56 -2.24
CA GLU A 2 -20.25 -7.94 -0.82
C GLU A 2 -19.16 -7.15 -0.08
N SER A 3 -19.52 -6.33 0.91
CA SER A 3 -18.60 -5.39 1.59
C SER A 3 -17.47 -6.08 2.36
N SER A 4 -17.57 -7.38 2.61
CA SER A 4 -16.56 -8.19 3.32
C SER A 4 -15.35 -8.59 2.47
N ARG A 5 -15.30 -8.23 1.18
CA ARG A 5 -14.19 -8.58 0.29
C ARG A 5 -13.06 -7.55 0.24
N VAL A 6 -13.21 -6.44 0.96
CA VAL A 6 -12.25 -5.32 0.95
C VAL A 6 -11.97 -4.87 2.37
N ASP A 7 -10.74 -5.03 2.80
CA ASP A 7 -10.21 -4.48 4.05
C ASP A 7 -9.23 -3.34 3.74
N SER A 8 -9.22 -2.30 4.57
CA SER A 8 -8.28 -1.18 4.46
C SER A 8 -7.41 -1.07 5.71
N VAL A 9 -6.10 -0.99 5.52
CA VAL A 9 -5.11 -0.84 6.60
C VAL A 9 -4.21 0.35 6.30
N GLY A 10 -4.07 1.26 7.26
CA GLY A 10 -3.17 2.42 7.15
C GLY A 10 -1.81 2.14 7.77
N TYR A 11 -0.75 2.13 6.95
CA TYR A 11 0.63 1.91 7.42
C TYR A 11 1.42 3.20 7.70
N GLY A 12 0.90 4.37 7.32
CA GLY A 12 1.58 5.64 7.48
C GLY A 12 2.99 5.60 6.86
N GLU A 13 3.98 6.07 7.61
CA GLU A 13 5.38 6.15 7.17
C GLU A 13 6.21 4.91 7.50
N THR A 14 5.59 3.86 8.06
CA THR A 14 6.33 2.68 8.57
C THR A 14 6.77 1.71 7.48
N ARG A 15 6.30 1.89 6.23
CA ARG A 15 6.64 1.06 5.06
C ARG A 15 7.06 1.91 3.85
N PRO A 16 8.20 2.63 3.94
CA PRO A 16 8.72 3.38 2.80
C PRO A 16 9.28 2.43 1.73
N VAL A 17 9.12 2.80 0.46
CA VAL A 17 9.79 2.12 -0.68
C VAL A 17 10.89 2.95 -1.29
N ALA A 18 10.97 4.23 -0.91
CA ALA A 18 12.04 5.15 -1.29
C ALA A 18 12.51 5.95 -0.08
N ASP A 19 13.66 6.61 -0.20
CA ASP A 19 14.23 7.44 0.86
C ASP A 19 13.33 8.67 1.15
N ASN A 20 13.00 8.89 2.42
CA ASN A 20 12.20 10.05 2.85
C ASN A 20 13.02 11.35 2.90
N ALA A 21 14.35 11.29 2.83
CA ALA A 21 15.20 12.47 2.83
C ALA A 21 15.04 13.30 1.54
N THR A 22 14.78 12.66 0.40
CA THR A 22 14.62 13.33 -0.90
C THR A 22 13.15 13.69 -1.18
N GLU A 23 12.93 14.73 -1.98
CA GLU A 23 11.58 15.14 -2.35
C GLU A 23 10.91 14.09 -3.24
N GLU A 24 11.69 13.53 -4.16
CA GLU A 24 11.30 12.48 -5.08
C GLU A 24 10.90 11.22 -4.31
N GLY A 25 11.69 10.81 -3.32
CA GLY A 25 11.39 9.62 -2.54
C GLY A 25 10.16 9.78 -1.65
N ARG A 26 9.93 10.97 -1.06
CA ARG A 26 8.66 11.28 -0.37
C ARG A 26 7.47 11.24 -1.33
N ALA A 27 7.63 11.69 -2.57
CA ALA A 27 6.56 11.64 -3.56
C ALA A 27 6.20 10.19 -3.91
N VAL A 28 7.20 9.31 -4.08
CA VAL A 28 6.99 7.88 -4.31
C VAL A 28 6.32 7.19 -3.11
N ASN A 29 6.65 7.60 -1.88
CA ASN A 29 6.08 7.00 -0.67
C ASN A 29 4.60 7.33 -0.44
N ARG A 30 4.06 8.41 -1.01
CA ARG A 30 2.62 8.74 -0.97
C ARG A 30 1.82 7.86 -1.93
N ARG A 31 1.62 6.59 -1.57
CA ARG A 31 0.94 5.58 -2.40
C ARG A 31 -0.04 4.72 -1.61
N VAL A 32 -0.94 4.06 -2.34
CA VAL A 32 -1.82 2.99 -1.84
C VAL A 32 -1.47 1.72 -2.59
N GLU A 33 -1.32 0.62 -1.86
CA GLU A 33 -1.13 -0.71 -2.43
C GLU A 33 -2.36 -1.57 -2.18
N ALA A 34 -2.79 -2.31 -3.21
CA ALA A 34 -3.87 -3.29 -3.13
C ALA A 34 -3.32 -4.66 -3.53
N GLN A 35 -3.61 -5.68 -2.73
CA GLN A 35 -3.17 -7.05 -2.96
C GLN A 35 -4.41 -7.94 -3.02
N VAL A 36 -4.42 -8.89 -3.96
CA VAL A 36 -5.51 -9.85 -4.14
C VAL A 36 -4.90 -11.22 -4.29
N GLU A 37 -5.25 -12.14 -3.40
CA GLU A 37 -4.81 -13.54 -3.45
C GLU A 37 -5.96 -14.42 -3.93
N ALA A 38 -5.64 -15.40 -4.78
CA ALA A 38 -6.57 -16.41 -5.24
C ALA A 38 -5.92 -17.79 -5.13
N GLN A 39 -6.64 -18.77 -4.59
CA GLN A 39 -6.17 -20.15 -4.58
C GLN A 39 -6.26 -20.74 -5.99
N ALA A 40 -5.10 -20.99 -6.59
CA ALA A 40 -5.01 -21.85 -7.77
C ALA A 40 -5.27 -23.30 -7.33
N LYS A 41 -6.18 -23.98 -8.03
CA LYS A 41 -6.48 -25.40 -7.85
C LYS A 41 -5.44 -26.27 -8.53
#